data_AF-A0A954J5V1-F1
#
_entry.id   AF-A0A954J5V1-F1
#
_cell.length_a   1.000
_cell.length_b   1.000
_cell.length_c   1.000
_cell.angle_alpha   90.00
_cell.angle_beta   90.00
_cell.angle_gamma   90.00
#
_symmetry.space_group_name_H-M   'P 1'
#
loop_
_entity.id
_entity.type
_entity.pdbx_description
1 polymer ?
#
loop_
_entity_poly.entity_id
_entity_poly.type
_entity_poly.pdbx_seq_one_letter_code
_entity_poly.pdbx_strand_id
1 'polypeptide(L)'
;EGAERSAAAARSLAERLRAYEPPTPEAGAYRDELEWAARLLEVGARLGAARCRTPERALHELDAAANLAEDLDALISRHRELWLRRSRSGGLERSASVLQRVVDALRAG
;
A
#
# COMPACT_ATOMS: atom_id res chain seq x y z
N GLU A 1 -8.10 18.07 1.05
CA GLU A 1 -8.74 17.84 -0.27
C GLU A 1 -7.95 16.97 -1.25
N GLY A 2 -6.79 17.37 -1.77
CA GLY A 2 -6.09 16.61 -2.82
C GLY A 2 -5.79 15.15 -2.46
N ALA A 3 -5.20 14.93 -1.28
CA ALA A 3 -4.86 13.59 -0.80
C ALA A 3 -6.09 12.71 -0.51
N GLU A 4 -7.18 13.29 0.02
CA GLU A 4 -8.43 12.55 0.27
C GLU A 4 -9.10 12.13 -1.03
N ARG A 5 -9.10 13.01 -2.05
CA ARG A 5 -9.57 12.65 -3.40
C ARG A 5 -8.73 11.53 -4.00
N SER A 6 -7.41 11.57 -3.85
CA SER A 6 -6.52 10.51 -4.32
C SER A 6 -6.79 9.18 -3.60
N ALA A 7 -7.00 9.19 -2.28
CA ALA A 7 -7.34 7.99 -1.52
C ALA A 7 -8.68 7.37 -1.99
N ALA A 8 -9.70 8.21 -2.19
CA ALA A 8 -11.00 7.76 -2.68
C ALA A 8 -10.92 7.19 -4.12
N ALA A 9 -10.19 7.85 -5.01
CA ALA A 9 -9.98 7.37 -6.38
C ALA A 9 -9.24 6.04 -6.42
N ALA A 10 -8.20 5.89 -5.58
CA ALA A 10 -7.43 4.66 -5.46
C ALA A 10 -8.29 3.50 -4.92
N ARG A 11 -9.13 3.76 -3.92
CA ARG A 11 -10.09 2.78 -3.39
C ARG A 11 -11.10 2.32 -4.45
N SER A 12 -11.71 3.27 -5.17
CA SER A 12 -12.65 2.96 -6.25
C SER A 12 -11.99 2.16 -7.37
N LEU A 13 -10.74 2.46 -7.72
CA LEU A 13 -9.98 1.67 -8.67
C LEU A 13 -9.76 0.23 -8.18
N ALA A 14 -9.38 0.05 -6.92
CA ALA A 14 -9.19 -1.29 -6.34
C ALA A 14 -10.49 -2.12 -6.36
N GLU A 15 -11.63 -1.50 -6.07
CA GLU A 15 -12.95 -2.15 -6.14
C GLU A 15 -13.30 -2.58 -7.58
N ARG A 16 -13.05 -1.71 -8.57
CA ARG A 16 -13.26 -2.03 -9.98
C ARG A 16 -12.35 -3.16 -10.46
N LEU A 17 -11.09 -3.16 -10.03
CA LEU A 17 -10.15 -4.23 -10.35
C LEU A 17 -10.58 -5.56 -9.74
N ARG A 18 -11.13 -5.56 -8.52
CA ARG A 18 -11.66 -6.78 -7.90
C ARG A 18 -12.88 -7.34 -8.62
N ALA A 19 -13.74 -6.47 -9.14
CA ALA A 19 -14.91 -6.86 -9.94
C ALA A 19 -14.55 -7.27 -11.38
N TYR A 20 -13.32 -7.02 -11.83
CA TYR A 20 -12.88 -7.39 -13.17
C TYR A 20 -12.59 -8.90 -13.25
N GLU A 21 -13.24 -9.56 -14.20
CA GLU A 21 -13.00 -10.96 -14.53
C GLU A 21 -11.92 -11.06 -15.62
N PRO A 22 -10.70 -11.50 -15.28
CA PRO A 22 -9.61 -11.56 -16.23
C PRO A 22 -9.81 -12.71 -17.24
N PRO A 23 -9.60 -12.49 -18.54
CA PRO A 23 -9.81 -13.51 -19.57
C PRO A 23 -8.72 -14.60 -19.56
N THR A 24 -7.60 -14.38 -18.87
CA THR A 24 -6.48 -15.31 -18.79
C THR A 24 -5.83 -15.29 -17.40
N PRO A 25 -5.09 -16.35 -17.01
CA PRO A 25 -4.31 -16.35 -15.77
C PRO A 25 -3.30 -15.21 -15.69
N GLU A 26 -2.58 -14.89 -16.79
CA GLU A 26 -1.67 -13.74 -16.83
C GLU A 26 -2.41 -12.41 -16.57
N ALA A 27 -3.58 -12.21 -17.18
CA ALA A 27 -4.40 -11.02 -16.92
C ALA A 27 -4.85 -10.96 -15.45
N GLY A 28 -5.10 -12.11 -14.82
CA GLY A 28 -5.39 -12.19 -13.39
C GLY A 28 -4.21 -11.78 -12.51
N ALA A 29 -2.99 -12.16 -12.88
CA ALA A 29 -1.78 -11.72 -12.17
C ALA A 29 -1.59 -10.19 -12.27
N TYR A 30 -1.77 -9.60 -13.45
CA TYR A 30 -1.71 -8.14 -13.61
C TYR A 30 -2.81 -7.42 -12.84
N ARG A 31 -4.04 -7.95 -12.83
CA ARG A 31 -5.14 -7.40 -12.02
C ARG A 31 -4.76 -7.38 -10.54
N ASP A 32 -4.23 -8.49 -10.02
CA ASP A 32 -3.81 -8.58 -8.61
C ASP A 32 -2.73 -7.54 -8.26
N GLU A 33 -1.77 -7.32 -9.16
CA GLU A 33 -0.71 -6.31 -9.01
C GLU A 33 -1.27 -4.88 -9.03
N LEU A 34 -2.18 -4.60 -9.95
CA LEU A 34 -2.83 -3.30 -10.05
C LEU A 34 -3.73 -3.03 -8.84
N GLU A 35 -4.43 -4.04 -8.32
CA GLU A 35 -5.22 -3.91 -7.08
C GLU A 35 -4.30 -3.59 -5.90
N TRP A 36 -3.18 -4.31 -5.77
CA TRP A 36 -2.17 -4.03 -4.76
C TRP A 36 -1.61 -2.61 -4.87
N ALA A 37 -1.27 -2.16 -6.09
CA ALA A 37 -0.76 -0.81 -6.32
C ALA A 37 -1.81 0.26 -5.96
N ALA A 38 -3.08 0.04 -6.31
CA ALA A 38 -4.17 0.93 -5.94
C ALA A 38 -4.34 1.02 -4.42
N ARG A 39 -4.27 -0.11 -3.69
CA ARG A 39 -4.31 -0.10 -2.22
C ARG A 39 -3.11 0.59 -1.60
N LEU A 40 -1.91 0.40 -2.16
CA LEU A 40 -0.72 1.12 -1.69
C LEU A 40 -0.86 2.64 -1.89
N LEU A 41 -1.39 3.08 -3.03
CA LEU A 41 -1.67 4.50 -3.28
C LEU A 41 -2.70 5.06 -2.30
N GLU A 42 -3.74 4.30 -1.98
CA GLU A 42 -4.74 4.67 -0.99
C GLU A 42 -4.10 4.92 0.40
N VAL A 43 -3.27 3.99 0.85
CA VAL A 43 -2.56 4.10 2.14
C VAL A 43 -1.57 5.26 2.13
N GLY A 44 -0.79 5.42 1.04
CA GLY A 44 0.14 6.54 0.88
C GLY A 44 -0.56 7.90 0.91
N ALA A 45 -1.73 8.01 0.27
CA ALA A 45 -2.53 9.23 0.29
C ALA A 45 -3.10 9.53 1.68
N ARG A 46 -3.57 8.51 2.42
CA ARG A 46 -4.01 8.65 3.82
C ARG A 46 -2.87 9.09 4.73
N LEU A 47 -1.69 8.50 4.58
CA LEU A 47 -0.48 8.91 5.31
C LEU A 47 -0.12 10.37 5.01
N GLY A 48 -0.09 10.75 3.73
CA GLY A 48 0.18 12.14 3.33
C GLY A 48 -0.82 13.12 3.91
N ALA A 49 -2.12 12.79 3.88
CA ALA A 49 -3.16 13.61 4.49
C ALA A 49 -2.98 13.77 6.01
N ALA A 50 -2.66 12.67 6.70
CA ALA A 50 -2.37 12.72 8.14
C ALA A 50 -1.15 13.60 8.44
N ARG A 51 -0.06 13.45 7.67
CA ARG A 51 1.17 14.24 7.83
C ARG A 51 0.94 15.73 7.58
N CYS A 52 0.15 16.10 6.56
CA CYS A 52 -0.16 17.50 6.27
C CYS A 52 -0.98 18.17 7.39
N ARG A 53 -1.81 17.40 8.14
CA ARG A 53 -2.57 17.92 9.28
C ARG A 53 -1.69 18.15 10.51
N THR A 54 -0.59 17.41 10.65
CA THR A 54 0.33 17.49 11.79
C THR A 54 1.79 17.47 11.33
N PRO A 55 2.28 18.55 10.67
CA PRO A 55 3.60 18.59 10.03
C PRO A 55 4.79 18.56 11.03
N GLU A 56 4.56 18.95 12.28
CA GLU A 56 5.62 18.94 13.31
C GLU A 56 5.72 17.61 14.08
N ARG A 57 4.73 16.72 13.95
CA ARG A 57 4.69 15.45 14.67
C ARG A 57 5.49 14.36 13.96
N ALA A 58 6.14 13.48 14.73
CA ALA A 58 6.72 12.25 14.22
C ALA A 58 5.63 11.31 13.67
N LEU A 59 6.02 10.35 12.83
CA LEU A 59 5.05 9.45 12.18
C LEU A 59 4.29 8.56 13.18
N HIS A 60 4.95 8.12 14.26
CA HIS A 60 4.31 7.31 15.31
C HIS A 60 3.33 8.11 16.18
N GLU A 61 3.36 9.44 16.12
CA GLU A 61 2.46 10.33 16.88
C GLU A 61 1.20 10.72 16.08
N LEU A 62 1.04 10.19 14.86
CA LEU A 62 -0.17 10.40 14.07
C LEU A 62 -1.30 9.55 14.66
N ASP A 63 -2.50 10.11 14.81
CA ASP A 63 -3.66 9.36 15.32
C ASP A 63 -3.98 8.10 14.49
N ALA A 64 -3.61 8.12 13.20
CA ALA A 64 -3.80 7.00 12.27
C ALA A 64 -2.59 6.05 12.18
N ALA A 65 -1.52 6.26 12.98
CA ALA A 65 -0.24 5.56 12.82
C ALA A 65 -0.39 4.04 12.91
N ALA A 66 -1.08 3.54 13.95
CA ALA A 66 -1.31 2.11 14.14
C ALA A 66 -2.04 1.47 12.95
N ASN A 67 -3.16 2.05 12.53
CA ASN A 67 -3.94 1.54 11.39
C ASN A 67 -3.14 1.58 10.08
N LEU A 68 -2.35 2.64 9.85
CA LEU A 68 -1.50 2.75 8.67
C LEU A 68 -0.37 1.71 8.68
N ALA A 69 0.20 1.41 9.84
CA ALA A 69 1.21 0.37 9.99
C ALA A 69 0.64 -1.02 9.70
N GLU A 70 -0.55 -1.33 10.21
CA GLU A 70 -1.26 -2.59 9.94
C GLU A 70 -1.62 -2.73 8.45
N ASP A 71 -2.18 -1.68 7.84
CA ASP A 71 -2.50 -1.67 6.41
C ASP A 71 -1.24 -1.91 5.55
N LEU A 72 -0.11 -1.30 5.92
CA LEU A 72 1.17 -1.49 5.24
C LEU A 72 1.73 -2.90 5.43
N ASP A 73 1.66 -3.48 6.62
CA ASP A 73 2.10 -4.87 6.85
C ASP A 73 1.34 -5.88 6.00
N ALA A 74 0.02 -5.70 5.87
CA ALA A 74 -0.80 -6.50 4.99
C ALA A 74 -0.36 -6.34 3.52
N LEU A 75 -0.07 -5.11 3.09
CA LEU A 75 0.42 -4.82 1.74
C LEU A 75 1.82 -5.39 1.48
N ILE A 76 2.72 -5.37 2.45
CA ILE A 76 4.06 -5.95 2.33
C ILE A 76 3.95 -7.47 2.17
N SER A 77 3.11 -8.10 2.99
CA SER A 77 2.85 -9.55 2.90
C SER A 77 2.30 -9.91 1.51
N ARG A 78 1.31 -9.15 1.03
CA ARG A 78 0.76 -9.33 -0.32
C ARG A 78 1.80 -9.07 -1.42
N HIS A 79 2.66 -8.07 -1.26
CA HIS A 79 3.73 -7.78 -2.21
C HIS A 79 4.69 -8.97 -2.37
N ARG A 80 5.09 -9.60 -1.25
CA ARG A 80 5.94 -10.80 -1.25
C ARG A 80 5.29 -11.95 -2.02
N GLU A 81 4.00 -12.20 -1.78
CA GLU A 81 3.24 -13.22 -2.53
C GLU A 81 3.22 -12.95 -4.03
N LEU A 82 2.88 -11.72 -4.44
CA LEU A 82 2.80 -11.34 -5.85
C LEU A 82 4.17 -11.40 -6.53
N TRP A 83 5.23 -10.97 -5.84
CA TRP A 83 6.59 -11.03 -6.35
C TRP A 83 7.02 -12.46 -6.64
N LEU A 84 6.82 -13.38 -5.69
CA LEU A 84 7.24 -14.77 -5.83
C LEU A 84 6.49 -15.52 -6.94
N ARG A 85 5.31 -15.05 -7.35
CA ARG A 85 4.58 -15.60 -8.50
C ARG A 85 5.25 -15.32 -9.84
N ARG A 86 6.08 -14.28 -9.95
CA ARG A 86 6.61 -13.79 -11.25
C ARG A 86 8.12 -13.58 -11.30
N SER A 87 8.75 -13.42 -10.15
CA SER A 87 10.13 -12.97 -10.02
C SER A 87 10.92 -13.88 -9.07
N ARG A 88 12.23 -13.91 -9.27
CA ARG A 88 13.15 -14.58 -8.34
C ARG A 88 13.32 -13.76 -7.06
N SER A 89 13.65 -14.42 -5.95
CA SER A 89 13.73 -13.82 -4.61
C SER A 89 14.73 -12.67 -4.46
N GLY A 90 15.75 -12.58 -5.32
CA GLY A 90 16.87 -11.62 -5.15
C GLY A 90 16.49 -10.13 -5.11
N GLY A 91 15.38 -9.73 -5.74
CA GLY A 91 14.92 -8.33 -5.71
C GLY A 91 13.86 -8.03 -4.62
N LEU A 92 13.32 -9.07 -3.99
CA LEU A 92 12.18 -8.94 -3.08
C LEU A 92 12.54 -8.17 -1.82
N GLU A 93 13.63 -8.57 -1.16
CA GLU A 93 14.02 -7.97 0.13
C GLU A 93 14.30 -6.47 0.00
N ARG A 94 14.94 -6.06 -1.10
CA ARG A 94 15.17 -4.64 -1.35
C ARG A 94 13.85 -3.87 -1.49
N SER A 95 12.91 -4.38 -2.29
CA SER A 95 11.61 -3.73 -2.50
C SER A 95 10.79 -3.66 -1.21
N ALA A 96 10.67 -4.79 -0.49
CA ALA A 96 9.93 -4.87 0.76
C ALA A 96 10.54 -4.01 1.88
N SER A 97 11.88 -3.88 1.94
CA SER A 97 12.56 -3.10 2.98
C SER A 97 12.20 -1.62 2.96
N VAL A 98 11.85 -1.05 1.79
CA VAL A 98 11.44 0.35 1.69
C VAL A 98 10.12 0.58 2.42
N LEU A 99 9.14 -0.31 2.20
CA LEU A 99 7.85 -0.26 2.87
C LEU A 99 7.99 -0.56 4.37
N GLN A 100 8.86 -1.52 4.71
CA GLN A 100 9.13 -1.87 6.10
C GLN A 100 9.65 -0.68 6.91
N ARG A 101 10.55 0.14 6.35
CA ARG A 101 11.03 1.36 7.04
C ARG A 101 9.90 2.34 7.37
N VAL A 102 8.86 2.40 6.55
CA VAL A 102 7.69 3.26 6.83
C VAL A 102 6.88 2.68 7.99
N VAL A 103 6.68 1.36 8.01
CA VAL A 103 6.05 0.67 9.14
C VAL A 103 6.83 0.90 10.44
N ASP A 104 8.14 0.72 10.40
CA ASP A 104 9.00 0.90 11.56
C ASP A 104 8.91 2.34 12.09
N ALA A 105 8.89 3.33 11.20
CA ALA A 105 8.73 4.74 11.59
C ALA A 105 7.34 5.05 12.18
N LEU A 106 6.28 4.39 11.71
CA LEU A 106 4.93 4.49 12.26
C LEU A 106 4.80 3.82 13.64
N ARG A 107 5.71 2.92 13.99
CA ARG A 107 5.73 2.16 15.25
C ARG A 107 6.80 2.59 16.25
N ALA A 108 7.61 3.60 15.92
CA ALA A 108 8.78 4.00 16.71
C ALA A 108 8.47 4.70 18.06
N GLY A 109 7.35 4.38 18.71
CA GLY A 109 6.92 4.94 19.99
C GLY A 109 7.09 3.96 21.15
#